data_AF-A0A0A0KTQ8-F1
#
_entry.id   AF-A0A0A0KTQ8-F1
#
_cell.length_a   1.000
_cell.length_b   1.000
_cell.length_c   1.000
_cell.angle_alpha   90.00
_cell.angle_beta   90.00
_cell.angle_gamma   90.00
#
_symmetry.space_group_name_H-M   'P 1'
#
loop_
_entity.id
_entity.type
_entity.pdbx_description
1 polymer ?
#
loop_
_entity_poly.entity_id
_entity_poly.type
_entity_poly.pdbx_seq_one_letter_code
_entity_poly.pdbx_strand_id
1 'polypeptide(L)'
;MASFTSASASLCFPRLSSSSSSSSSSKSFKFNSFSSHSTPPSFRVFCSGGFLQHPNSSNHFNFLLHHALDSSGIDSTFAKEARKGFLSQIHYLSKIERDTSISINRRVDLAKAALYIAAEDDSLVSHSSVPLPVDAFIHRLSDLSMGYCTHYKSSFNSSPEIFLESIERYMYVMKGFRRTGSKAQSEPRALYLHTVLTHRTGSAALLSLIYSEILKMLRLWSLLDFDVEIYHPHDDYSLPMGYHKLKSKESDQPHIMTTQTLLVEILTNLKESFWPFQQNQSRSLFLRAADAANCSDSSDAFEESGFQLASAKAAQHRLERGVWTSVRYGDMRRALSACERLILLDVDSKELRDYSILLYHCGFYEQSLEYLKLYQETKGSSSPTSKLSSQEEEAVDNLMKRLALIMMEDGWSRPSFSRKFIGKNSEPW
;
A
#
# COMPACT_ATOMS: atom_id res chain seq x y z
N MET A 1 -24.18 54.84 -2.47
CA MET A 1 -25.49 54.69 -3.12
C MET A 1 -25.78 53.20 -3.24
N ALA A 2 -26.85 52.77 -2.56
CA ALA A 2 -27.60 51.51 -2.69
C ALA A 2 -26.86 50.17 -2.51
N SER A 3 -27.39 49.11 -1.88
CA SER A 3 -28.53 48.89 -0.96
C SER A 3 -28.39 47.44 -0.49
N PHE A 4 -28.50 47.19 0.80
CA PHE A 4 -28.76 45.86 1.35
C PHE A 4 -30.16 45.38 0.93
N THR A 5 -30.32 44.10 0.57
CA THR A 5 -31.57 43.38 0.79
C THR A 5 -31.29 41.91 1.12
N SER A 6 -31.74 41.50 2.31
CA SER A 6 -31.97 40.12 2.72
C SER A 6 -33.31 39.63 2.18
N ALA A 7 -33.43 38.34 1.87
CA ALA A 7 -34.73 37.68 1.79
C ALA A 7 -34.66 36.32 2.48
N SER A 8 -35.24 36.26 3.67
CA SER A 8 -35.70 35.05 4.34
C SER A 8 -37.05 34.65 3.73
N ALA A 9 -37.28 33.36 3.51
CA ALA A 9 -38.62 32.81 3.35
C ALA A 9 -38.69 31.43 4.00
N SER A 10 -39.53 31.36 5.02
CA SER A 10 -39.84 30.20 5.83
C SER A 10 -41.23 29.65 5.46
N LEU A 11 -41.34 28.32 5.49
CA LEU A 11 -42.51 27.49 5.77
C LEU A 11 -43.66 27.45 4.74
N CYS A 12 -44.01 26.23 4.31
CA CYS A 12 -45.39 25.72 4.40
C CYS A 12 -45.43 24.20 4.18
N PHE A 13 -45.90 23.49 5.20
CA PHE A 13 -46.43 22.13 5.09
C PHE A 13 -47.73 22.14 4.28
N PRO A 14 -48.12 20.99 3.72
CA PRO A 14 -49.48 20.56 3.99
C PRO A 14 -49.54 19.11 4.48
N ARG A 15 -50.28 18.95 5.58
CA ARG A 15 -50.82 17.70 6.10
C ARG A 15 -52.33 17.77 5.88
N LEU A 16 -52.94 16.66 5.44
CA LEU A 16 -54.37 16.24 5.50
C LEU A 16 -54.69 15.46 4.21
N SER A 17 -55.50 14.42 4.15
CA SER A 17 -55.89 13.33 5.06
C SER A 17 -56.86 12.45 4.24
N SER A 18 -56.67 11.13 4.31
CA SER A 18 -57.68 10.05 4.22
C SER A 18 -58.85 10.14 3.23
N SER A 19 -58.92 9.16 2.32
CA SER A 19 -60.09 8.28 2.19
C SER A 19 -59.75 6.99 1.42
N SER A 20 -59.95 5.84 2.09
CA SER A 20 -60.51 4.54 1.63
C SER A 20 -60.63 4.25 0.13
N SER A 21 -60.48 3.05 -0.42
CA SER A 21 -60.18 1.69 0.04
C SER A 21 -60.37 0.80 -1.20
N SER A 22 -59.46 -0.12 -1.51
CA SER A 22 -59.82 -1.45 -2.01
C SER A 22 -58.60 -2.34 -2.14
N SER A 23 -58.82 -3.57 -1.72
CA SER A 23 -57.91 -4.66 -1.41
C SER A 23 -57.61 -5.53 -2.63
N SER A 24 -56.37 -6.03 -2.73
CA SER A 24 -56.14 -7.43 -3.15
C SER A 24 -54.69 -7.89 -2.90
N SER A 25 -54.55 -8.75 -1.89
CA SER A 25 -53.65 -9.92 -1.79
C SER A 25 -52.14 -9.74 -2.02
N SER A 26 -51.39 -9.53 -0.93
CA SER A 26 -49.99 -9.95 -0.82
C SER A 26 -49.90 -11.18 0.10
N LYS A 27 -49.40 -12.29 -0.44
CA LYS A 27 -49.13 -13.53 0.29
C LYS A 27 -47.91 -13.31 1.19
N SER A 28 -48.14 -13.18 2.48
CA SER A 28 -47.11 -13.22 3.52
C SER A 28 -46.62 -14.67 3.72
N PHE A 29 -45.38 -14.96 3.36
CA PHE A 29 -44.70 -16.17 3.84
C PHE A 29 -44.08 -15.85 5.20
N LYS A 30 -44.75 -16.34 6.26
CA LYS A 30 -44.19 -16.45 7.62
C LYS A 30 -43.12 -17.53 7.60
N PHE A 31 -41.89 -17.20 7.99
CA PHE A 31 -40.93 -18.21 8.43
C PHE A 31 -40.86 -18.18 9.95
N ASN A 32 -41.34 -19.27 10.55
CA ASN A 32 -41.30 -19.51 11.98
C ASN A 32 -39.86 -19.70 12.47
N SER A 33 -39.56 -19.08 13.60
CA SER A 33 -38.42 -19.38 14.45
C SER A 33 -38.53 -20.80 15.00
N PHE A 34 -37.64 -21.69 14.58
CA PHE A 34 -37.39 -22.96 15.28
C PHE A 34 -35.94 -22.98 15.75
N SER A 35 -35.81 -22.96 17.07
CA SER A 35 -34.59 -23.33 17.79
C SER A 35 -34.43 -24.84 17.74
N SER A 36 -33.34 -25.33 17.17
CA SER A 36 -32.88 -26.70 17.38
C SER A 36 -31.34 -26.74 17.33
N HIS A 37 -30.75 -26.96 18.50
CA HIS A 37 -29.35 -27.34 18.66
C HIS A 37 -29.10 -28.72 18.04
N SER A 38 -28.13 -28.82 17.13
CA SER A 38 -27.48 -30.08 16.78
C SER A 38 -26.07 -29.83 16.23
N THR A 39 -25.07 -30.19 17.03
CA THR A 39 -23.64 -30.22 16.70
C THR A 39 -23.30 -31.35 15.72
N PRO A 40 -22.43 -31.16 14.71
CA PRO A 40 -21.89 -32.27 13.93
C PRO A 40 -20.59 -32.84 14.56
N PRO A 41 -20.27 -34.12 14.32
CA PRO A 41 -19.25 -34.87 15.05
C PRO A 41 -17.83 -34.60 14.54
N SER A 42 -16.88 -34.59 15.48
CA SER A 42 -15.45 -34.56 15.23
C SER A 42 -14.94 -35.94 14.78
N PHE A 43 -14.49 -36.06 13.54
CA PHE A 43 -13.60 -37.14 13.14
C PHE A 43 -12.16 -36.66 13.23
N ARG A 44 -11.45 -37.04 14.31
CA ARG A 44 -9.99 -36.96 14.39
C ARG A 44 -9.42 -38.22 13.77
N VAL A 45 -8.76 -38.07 12.62
CA VAL A 45 -7.80 -39.05 12.12
C VAL A 45 -6.42 -38.45 12.34
N PHE A 46 -5.67 -39.01 13.30
CA PHE A 46 -4.25 -38.73 13.48
C PHE A 46 -3.48 -39.56 12.45
N CYS A 47 -2.98 -38.89 11.41
CA CYS A 47 -1.92 -39.43 10.58
C CYS A 47 -0.62 -38.70 10.93
N SER A 48 0.18 -39.32 11.79
CA SER A 48 1.58 -38.94 12.03
C SER A 48 2.41 -39.34 10.80
N GLY A 49 2.51 -38.44 9.83
CA GLY A 49 3.41 -38.56 8.69
C GLY A 49 4.41 -37.42 8.73
N GLY A 50 5.66 -37.72 9.12
CA GLY A 50 6.76 -36.76 9.13
C GLY A 50 7.03 -36.25 7.71
N PHE A 51 6.54 -35.04 7.42
CA PHE A 51 6.98 -34.27 6.26
C PHE A 51 8.05 -33.28 6.72
N LEU A 52 9.20 -33.40 6.04
CA LEU A 52 10.38 -32.57 6.18
C LEU A 52 10.02 -31.08 6.29
N GLN A 53 10.42 -30.50 7.41
CA GLN A 53 10.38 -29.06 7.64
C GLN A 53 11.23 -28.38 6.56
N HIS A 54 10.58 -27.64 5.66
CA HIS A 54 11.27 -26.54 4.99
C HIS A 54 11.63 -25.50 6.06
N PRO A 55 12.85 -24.94 6.03
CA PRO A 55 13.31 -24.03 7.06
C PRO A 55 12.44 -22.77 7.07
N ASN A 56 11.80 -22.52 8.21
CA ASN A 56 11.29 -21.21 8.59
C ASN A 56 12.44 -20.21 8.54
N SER A 57 12.47 -19.30 7.57
CA SER A 57 13.24 -18.06 7.65
C SER A 57 12.41 -17.01 8.36
N SER A 58 12.15 -17.23 9.67
CA SER A 58 11.92 -16.12 10.58
C SER A 58 13.25 -15.38 10.76
N ASN A 59 13.73 -14.71 9.71
CA ASN A 59 14.66 -13.61 9.90
C ASN A 59 13.85 -12.59 10.69
N HIS A 60 14.08 -12.53 12.00
CA HIS A 60 13.52 -11.49 12.85
C HIS A 60 14.17 -10.16 12.43
N PHE A 61 13.67 -9.57 11.33
CA PHE A 61 14.06 -8.24 10.90
C PHE A 61 13.70 -7.28 12.03
N ASN A 62 14.73 -6.68 12.63
CA ASN A 62 14.54 -5.70 13.69
C ASN A 62 14.36 -4.32 13.05
N PHE A 63 13.16 -4.08 12.55
CA PHE A 63 12.80 -2.80 11.94
C PHE A 63 12.87 -1.66 12.95
N LEU A 64 13.50 -0.55 12.55
CA LEU A 64 13.85 0.53 13.48
C LEU A 64 12.78 1.61 13.58
N LEU A 65 11.93 1.79 12.57
CA LEU A 65 11.06 2.95 12.46
C LEU A 65 10.25 3.21 13.74
N HIS A 66 9.50 2.21 14.21
CA HIS A 66 8.65 2.37 15.39
C HIS A 66 9.45 2.57 16.69
N HIS A 67 10.58 1.88 16.83
CA HIS A 67 11.45 2.05 18.01
C HIS A 67 12.08 3.44 18.04
N ALA A 68 12.53 3.95 16.89
CA ALA A 68 13.06 5.30 16.75
C ALA A 68 12.01 6.37 17.12
N LEU A 69 10.76 6.19 16.68
CA LEU A 69 9.66 7.10 17.03
C LEU A 69 9.38 7.12 18.54
N ASP A 70 9.26 5.96 19.17
CA ASP A 70 9.02 5.88 20.62
C ASP A 70 10.17 6.51 21.43
N SER A 71 11.42 6.25 21.03
CA SER A 71 12.59 6.85 21.68
C SER A 71 12.63 8.37 21.53
N SER A 72 11.98 8.90 20.49
CA SER A 72 11.82 10.34 20.24
C SER A 72 10.60 10.93 20.96
N GLY A 73 9.89 10.13 21.77
CA GLY A 73 8.67 10.54 22.47
C GLY A 73 7.43 10.66 21.57
N ILE A 74 7.47 10.11 20.36
CA ILE A 74 6.32 10.05 19.46
C ILE A 74 5.60 8.72 19.71
N ASP A 75 4.33 8.80 20.08
CA ASP A 75 3.50 7.60 20.28
C ASP A 75 3.32 6.83 18.97
N SER A 76 3.87 5.61 18.91
CA SER A 76 3.74 4.71 17.77
C SER A 76 2.77 3.54 18.02
N THR A 77 1.95 3.61 19.06
CA THR A 77 1.01 2.52 19.42
C THR A 77 0.11 2.11 18.27
N PHE A 78 -0.61 3.07 17.67
CA PHE A 78 -1.49 2.79 16.52
C PHE A 78 -0.72 2.33 15.27
N ALA A 79 0.49 2.86 15.04
CA ALA A 79 1.35 2.43 13.93
C ALA A 79 1.73 0.95 14.08
N LYS A 80 2.14 0.56 15.29
CA LYS A 80 2.48 -0.84 15.62
C LYS A 80 1.28 -1.76 15.54
N GLU A 81 0.11 -1.33 16.00
CA GLU A 81 -1.13 -2.11 15.88
C GLU A 81 -1.52 -2.32 14.42
N ALA A 82 -1.44 -1.27 13.59
CA ALA A 82 -1.67 -1.37 12.16
C ALA A 82 -0.65 -2.31 11.48
N ARG A 83 0.63 -2.21 11.82
CA ARG A 83 1.68 -3.13 11.33
C ARG A 83 1.38 -4.58 11.71
N LYS A 84 0.95 -4.85 12.95
CA LYS A 84 0.51 -6.18 13.38
C LYS A 84 -0.69 -6.67 12.57
N GLY A 85 -1.65 -5.79 12.30
CA GLY A 85 -2.78 -6.06 11.43
C GLY A 85 -2.35 -6.47 10.02
N PHE A 86 -1.42 -5.72 9.40
CA PHE A 86 -0.84 -6.07 8.12
C PHE A 86 -0.12 -7.43 8.16
N LEU A 87 0.73 -7.67 9.17
CA LEU A 87 1.42 -8.95 9.38
C LEU A 87 0.44 -10.12 9.48
N SER A 88 -0.69 -9.94 10.17
CA SER A 88 -1.72 -10.97 10.27
C SER A 88 -2.33 -11.37 8.93
N GLN A 89 -2.37 -10.45 7.96
CA GLN A 89 -2.87 -10.74 6.61
C GLN A 89 -1.80 -11.45 5.76
N ILE A 90 -0.56 -10.94 5.77
CA ILE A 90 0.52 -11.54 4.97
C ILE A 90 0.99 -12.89 5.52
N HIS A 91 0.72 -13.21 6.80
CA HIS A 91 0.97 -14.55 7.36
C HIS A 91 0.25 -15.66 6.56
N TYR A 92 -0.84 -15.35 5.88
CA TYR A 92 -1.56 -16.31 5.04
C TYR A 92 -1.00 -16.41 3.60
N LEU A 93 0.04 -15.66 3.23
CA LEU A 93 0.71 -15.72 1.92
C LEU A 93 1.62 -16.94 1.78
N SER A 94 1.00 -18.11 1.63
CA SER A 94 1.69 -19.32 1.17
C SER A 94 2.17 -19.16 -0.28
N LYS A 95 3.08 -20.04 -0.74
CA LYS A 95 3.55 -20.05 -2.14
C LYS A 95 2.42 -20.03 -3.17
N ILE A 96 1.33 -20.76 -2.90
CA ILE A 96 0.15 -20.81 -3.79
C ILE A 96 -0.62 -19.49 -3.75
N GLU A 97 -0.85 -18.94 -2.56
CA GLU A 97 -1.63 -17.70 -2.40
C GLU A 97 -0.93 -16.50 -3.02
N ARG A 98 0.41 -16.47 -3.00
CA ARG A 98 1.23 -15.42 -3.65
C ARG A 98 0.93 -15.31 -5.14
N ASP A 99 0.84 -16.46 -5.82
CA ASP A 99 0.58 -16.55 -7.26
C ASP A 99 -0.92 -16.61 -7.59
N THR A 100 -1.80 -16.60 -6.58
CA THR A 100 -3.25 -16.64 -6.79
C THR A 100 -3.76 -15.28 -7.27
N SER A 101 -4.61 -15.30 -8.30
CA SER A 101 -5.25 -14.09 -8.83
C SER A 101 -6.06 -13.36 -7.76
N ILE A 102 -6.03 -12.03 -7.83
CA ILE A 102 -6.77 -11.16 -6.91
C ILE A 102 -8.29 -11.38 -6.96
N SER A 103 -8.84 -11.94 -8.03
CA SER A 103 -10.29 -12.16 -8.18
C SER A 103 -10.79 -13.41 -7.44
N ILE A 104 -9.89 -14.36 -7.13
CA ILE A 104 -10.22 -15.66 -6.51
C ILE A 104 -9.53 -15.88 -5.16
N ASN A 105 -8.63 -15.00 -4.73
CA ASN A 105 -7.98 -15.11 -3.43
C ASN A 105 -9.03 -15.23 -2.29
N ARG A 106 -8.84 -16.21 -1.40
CA ARG A 106 -9.73 -16.46 -0.25
C ARG A 106 -9.07 -16.26 1.11
N ARG A 107 -7.77 -16.51 1.23
CA ARG A 107 -7.09 -16.55 2.53
C ARG A 107 -6.56 -15.20 2.98
N VAL A 108 -6.18 -14.34 2.02
CA VAL A 108 -5.59 -13.04 2.30
C VAL A 108 -6.64 -11.96 2.04
N ASP A 109 -7.02 -11.24 3.09
CA ASP A 109 -7.89 -10.08 2.95
C ASP A 109 -7.06 -8.89 2.46
N LEU A 110 -6.99 -8.75 1.14
CA LEU A 110 -6.23 -7.68 0.46
C LEU A 110 -6.77 -6.29 0.81
N ALA A 111 -8.08 -6.15 1.04
CA ALA A 111 -8.68 -4.88 1.45
C ALA A 111 -8.23 -4.49 2.87
N LYS A 112 -8.25 -5.44 3.81
CA LYS A 112 -7.71 -5.21 5.15
C LYS A 112 -6.21 -4.92 5.11
N ALA A 113 -5.44 -5.67 4.32
CA ALA A 113 -4.00 -5.41 4.18
C ALA A 113 -3.74 -3.96 3.70
N ALA A 114 -4.44 -3.50 2.67
CA ALA A 114 -4.35 -2.13 2.16
C ALA A 114 -4.83 -1.07 3.18
N LEU A 115 -5.84 -1.38 3.99
CA LEU A 115 -6.31 -0.48 5.05
C LEU A 115 -5.36 -0.43 6.25
N TYR A 116 -4.71 -1.54 6.63
CA TYR A 116 -3.68 -1.54 7.66
C TYR A 116 -2.44 -0.76 7.23
N ILE A 117 -2.04 -0.88 5.96
CA ILE A 117 -1.04 -0.01 5.33
C ILE A 117 -1.41 1.47 5.54
N ALA A 118 -2.66 1.82 5.22
CA ALA A 118 -3.12 3.19 5.34
C ALA A 118 -3.23 3.67 6.80
N ALA A 119 -3.65 2.79 7.72
CA ALA A 119 -3.77 3.09 9.14
C ALA A 119 -2.40 3.37 9.76
N GLU A 120 -1.39 2.59 9.38
CA GLU A 120 -0.02 2.81 9.80
C GLU A 120 0.49 4.16 9.30
N ASP A 121 0.44 4.41 7.99
CA ASP A 121 0.94 5.65 7.40
C ASP A 121 0.18 6.91 7.85
N ASP A 122 -1.10 6.78 8.19
CA ASP A 122 -1.90 7.84 8.80
C ASP A 122 -1.41 8.11 10.22
N SER A 123 -1.15 7.09 11.04
CA SER A 123 -0.61 7.26 12.40
C SER A 123 0.84 7.78 12.43
N LEU A 124 1.65 7.51 11.41
CA LEU A 124 3.03 8.01 11.31
C LEU A 124 3.09 9.53 11.08
N VAL A 125 2.02 10.10 10.52
CA VAL A 125 1.97 11.51 10.09
C VAL A 125 0.94 12.33 10.87
N SER A 126 -0.19 11.73 11.24
CA SER A 126 -1.23 12.40 12.01
C SER A 126 -0.88 12.37 13.50
N HIS A 127 -1.22 13.45 14.20
CA HIS A 127 -1.25 13.47 15.67
C HIS A 127 -2.63 13.06 16.19
N SER A 128 -3.36 12.24 15.42
CA SER A 128 -4.70 11.80 15.79
C SER A 128 -4.62 10.89 17.01
N SER A 129 -5.46 11.16 18.01
CA SER A 129 -5.64 10.26 19.16
C SER A 129 -6.55 9.06 18.84
N VAL A 130 -7.03 8.96 17.61
CA VAL A 130 -7.98 7.93 17.17
C VAL A 130 -7.40 7.20 15.96
N PRO A 131 -7.39 5.85 15.96
CA PRO A 131 -6.89 5.07 14.83
C PRO A 131 -7.84 5.14 13.64
N LEU A 132 -7.29 4.92 12.44
CA LEU A 132 -8.10 4.76 11.22
C LEU A 132 -9.10 3.60 11.40
N PRO A 133 -10.41 3.81 11.19
CA PRO A 133 -11.43 2.80 11.46
C PRO A 133 -11.49 1.76 10.32
N VAL A 134 -10.55 0.80 10.34
CA VAL A 134 -10.40 -0.24 9.31
C VAL A 134 -11.73 -0.97 9.03
N ASP A 135 -12.41 -1.44 10.06
CA ASP A 135 -13.67 -2.20 9.90
C ASP A 135 -14.79 -1.37 9.26
N ALA A 136 -14.84 -0.06 9.52
CA ALA A 136 -15.83 0.82 8.89
C ALA A 136 -15.60 0.94 7.38
N PHE A 137 -14.34 0.96 6.94
CA PHE A 137 -14.01 0.98 5.50
C PHE A 137 -14.22 -0.38 4.83
N ILE A 138 -14.04 -1.49 5.56
CA ILE A 138 -14.45 -2.82 5.08
C ILE A 138 -15.96 -2.89 4.87
N HIS A 139 -16.75 -2.44 5.85
CA HIS A 139 -18.21 -2.36 5.70
C HIS A 139 -18.61 -1.52 4.48
N ARG A 140 -17.92 -0.39 4.26
CA ARG A 140 -18.15 0.47 3.10
C ARG A 140 -17.88 -0.23 1.76
N LEU A 141 -16.93 -1.16 1.70
CA LEU A 141 -16.73 -2.02 0.51
C LEU A 141 -17.90 -3.00 0.33
N SER A 142 -18.37 -3.61 1.42
CA SER A 142 -19.56 -4.47 1.37
C SER A 142 -20.80 -3.70 0.90
N ASP A 143 -21.00 -2.47 1.40
CA ASP A 143 -22.08 -1.58 0.96
C ASP A 143 -21.95 -1.21 -0.53
N LEU A 144 -20.72 -1.02 -1.01
CA LEU A 144 -20.45 -0.77 -2.42
C LEU A 144 -20.86 -1.97 -3.28
N SER A 145 -20.56 -3.20 -2.85
CA SER A 145 -20.97 -4.42 -3.54
C SER A 145 -22.48 -4.62 -3.49
N MET A 146 -23.12 -4.38 -2.34
CA MET A 146 -24.57 -4.46 -2.20
C MET A 146 -25.29 -3.43 -3.08
N GLY A 147 -24.73 -2.22 -3.19
CA GLY A 147 -25.23 -1.19 -4.08
C GLY A 147 -25.21 -1.58 -5.56
N TYR A 148 -24.28 -2.44 -5.99
CA TYR A 148 -24.32 -2.98 -7.36
C TYR A 148 -25.54 -3.88 -7.54
N CYS A 149 -25.78 -4.79 -6.60
CA CYS A 149 -26.93 -5.70 -6.62
C CYS A 149 -28.28 -4.97 -6.63
N THR A 150 -28.39 -3.76 -6.08
CA THR A 150 -29.66 -3.00 -6.13
C THR A 150 -29.96 -2.41 -7.50
N HIS A 151 -28.93 -1.98 -8.23
CA HIS A 151 -29.09 -1.26 -9.51
C HIS A 151 -29.00 -2.16 -10.74
N TYR A 152 -28.31 -3.31 -10.65
CA TYR A 152 -27.97 -4.15 -11.81
C TYR A 152 -28.49 -5.59 -11.70
N LYS A 153 -29.64 -5.82 -11.04
CA LYS A 153 -30.24 -7.17 -10.89
C LYS A 153 -30.43 -7.92 -12.20
N SER A 154 -30.69 -7.19 -13.30
CA SER A 154 -30.92 -7.77 -14.61
C SER A 154 -29.64 -8.33 -15.24
N SER A 155 -28.44 -7.89 -14.83
CA SER A 155 -27.20 -8.38 -15.43
C SER A 155 -26.80 -9.78 -14.95
N PHE A 156 -27.34 -10.27 -13.83
CA PHE A 156 -27.01 -11.61 -13.31
C PHE A 156 -27.39 -12.76 -14.25
N ASN A 157 -28.34 -12.55 -15.16
CA ASN A 157 -28.75 -13.55 -16.17
C ASN A 157 -28.23 -13.20 -17.58
N SER A 158 -27.31 -12.25 -17.69
CA SER A 158 -26.74 -11.80 -18.96
C SER A 158 -25.48 -12.58 -19.33
N SER A 159 -24.95 -12.39 -20.55
CA SER A 159 -23.67 -13.01 -20.92
C SER A 159 -22.53 -12.45 -20.04
N PRO A 160 -21.43 -13.20 -19.86
CA PRO A 160 -20.28 -12.75 -19.07
C PRO A 160 -19.79 -11.34 -19.45
N GLU A 161 -19.77 -11.02 -20.74
CA GLU A 161 -19.32 -9.72 -21.26
C GLU A 161 -20.24 -8.59 -20.83
N ILE A 162 -21.56 -8.76 -20.97
CA ILE A 162 -22.56 -7.76 -20.58
C ILE A 162 -22.55 -7.57 -19.05
N PHE A 163 -22.36 -8.66 -18.31
CA PHE A 163 -22.24 -8.60 -16.86
C PHE A 163 -21.02 -7.77 -16.43
N LEU A 164 -19.85 -8.03 -17.00
CA LEU A 164 -18.62 -7.30 -16.66
C LEU A 164 -18.70 -5.82 -17.08
N GLU A 165 -19.25 -5.53 -18.26
CA GLU A 165 -19.52 -4.15 -18.71
C GLU A 165 -20.47 -3.42 -17.73
N SER A 166 -21.42 -4.14 -17.13
CA SER A 166 -22.32 -3.55 -16.15
C SER A 166 -21.64 -3.20 -14.83
N ILE A 167 -20.63 -3.98 -14.40
CA ILE A 167 -19.76 -3.64 -13.25
C ILE A 167 -18.95 -2.39 -13.56
N GLU A 168 -18.36 -2.31 -14.75
CA GLU A 168 -17.58 -1.15 -15.18
C GLU A 168 -18.43 0.13 -15.22
N ARG A 169 -19.63 0.05 -15.78
CA ARG A 169 -20.59 1.15 -15.78
C ARG A 169 -20.99 1.54 -14.36
N TYR A 170 -21.21 0.57 -13.47
CA TYR A 170 -21.49 0.84 -12.06
C TYR A 170 -20.33 1.58 -11.37
N MET A 171 -19.10 1.08 -11.51
CA MET A 171 -17.94 1.65 -10.84
C MET A 171 -17.56 3.03 -11.41
N TYR A 172 -17.36 3.12 -12.71
CA TYR A 172 -16.71 4.28 -13.32
C TYR A 172 -17.71 5.37 -13.72
N VAL A 173 -18.93 5.00 -14.12
CA VAL A 173 -19.96 5.97 -14.52
C VAL A 173 -20.86 6.31 -13.33
N MET A 174 -21.47 5.31 -12.68
CA MET A 174 -22.49 5.57 -11.67
C MET A 174 -21.91 5.97 -10.31
N LYS A 175 -20.86 5.28 -9.85
CA LYS A 175 -20.13 5.64 -8.62
C LYS A 175 -19.01 6.64 -8.85
N GLY A 176 -18.67 6.90 -10.11
CA GLY A 176 -17.72 7.95 -10.51
C GLY A 176 -16.28 7.68 -10.12
N PHE A 177 -15.87 6.42 -9.99
CA PHE A 177 -14.46 6.10 -9.76
C PHE A 177 -13.60 6.52 -10.95
N ARG A 178 -12.43 7.10 -10.67
CA ARG A 178 -11.49 7.62 -11.65
C ARG A 178 -10.06 7.24 -11.29
N ARG A 179 -9.22 7.08 -12.31
CA ARG A 179 -7.79 6.87 -12.14
C ARG A 179 -7.07 8.21 -12.04
N THR A 180 -6.10 8.32 -11.13
CA THR A 180 -5.17 9.46 -11.10
C THR A 180 -4.22 9.38 -12.29
N GLY A 181 -4.11 10.45 -13.07
CA GLY A 181 -3.17 10.52 -14.20
C GLY A 181 -1.73 10.83 -13.75
N SER A 182 -0.75 10.34 -14.52
CA SER A 182 0.70 10.46 -14.28
C SER A 182 1.25 11.90 -14.19
N LYS A 183 0.58 12.89 -14.83
CA LYS A 183 1.05 14.29 -14.90
C LYS A 183 0.69 15.16 -13.69
N ALA A 184 -0.30 14.78 -12.91
CA ALA A 184 -0.52 15.43 -11.62
C ALA A 184 0.52 14.83 -10.68
N GLN A 185 1.32 15.65 -9.99
CA GLN A 185 2.10 15.15 -8.86
C GLN A 185 1.17 14.28 -8.01
N SER A 186 1.38 12.97 -8.05
CA SER A 186 0.37 11.97 -7.69
C SER A 186 -0.19 12.35 -6.33
N GLU A 187 -1.46 12.76 -6.28
CA GLU A 187 -2.07 13.18 -5.02
C GLU A 187 -1.95 11.97 -4.08
N PRO A 188 -1.16 12.02 -2.99
CA PRO A 188 -0.83 10.80 -2.22
C PRO A 188 -2.07 10.11 -1.64
N ARG A 189 -3.16 10.89 -1.54
CA ARG A 189 -4.52 10.45 -1.26
C ARG A 189 -5.02 9.31 -2.15
N ALA A 190 -4.67 9.31 -3.43
CA ALA A 190 -5.08 8.29 -4.39
C ALA A 190 -4.38 6.94 -4.18
N LEU A 191 -3.40 6.86 -3.27
CA LEU A 191 -2.64 5.65 -2.96
C LEU A 191 -3.13 4.93 -1.71
N TYR A 192 -4.19 5.42 -1.05
CA TYR A 192 -4.76 4.79 0.14
C TYR A 192 -6.23 4.41 -0.05
N LEU A 193 -6.58 3.15 0.22
CA LEU A 193 -7.91 2.59 -0.04
C LEU A 193 -9.04 3.41 0.60
N HIS A 194 -8.90 3.81 1.87
CA HIS A 194 -9.90 4.59 2.59
C HIS A 194 -10.21 5.94 1.92
N THR A 195 -9.19 6.55 1.33
CA THR A 195 -9.29 7.82 0.64
C THR A 195 -9.87 7.64 -0.75
N VAL A 196 -9.49 6.58 -1.48
CA VAL A 196 -10.10 6.21 -2.78
C VAL A 196 -11.60 5.93 -2.63
N LEU A 197 -12.02 5.21 -1.58
CA LEU A 197 -13.44 4.95 -1.32
C LEU A 197 -14.25 6.23 -1.05
N THR A 198 -13.59 7.28 -0.57
CA THR A 198 -14.19 8.57 -0.24
C THR A 198 -14.22 9.52 -1.43
N HIS A 199 -13.07 9.73 -2.06
CA HIS A 199 -12.89 10.73 -3.13
C HIS A 199 -13.14 10.15 -4.53
N ARG A 200 -13.28 8.83 -4.64
CA ARG A 200 -13.49 8.11 -5.90
C ARG A 200 -12.35 8.30 -6.90
N THR A 201 -11.15 8.64 -6.43
CA THR A 201 -9.96 8.79 -7.27
C THR A 201 -8.85 7.92 -6.70
N GLY A 202 -8.25 7.04 -7.51
CA GLY A 202 -7.26 6.06 -7.04
C GLY A 202 -6.23 5.65 -8.09
N SER A 203 -5.18 4.95 -7.65
CA SER A 203 -4.23 4.28 -8.54
C SER A 203 -4.87 3.06 -9.24
N ALA A 204 -4.25 2.57 -10.31
CA ALA A 204 -4.70 1.35 -10.99
C ALA A 204 -4.80 0.17 -10.01
N ALA A 205 -3.81 0.01 -9.13
CA ALA A 205 -3.79 -1.07 -8.14
C ALA A 205 -4.98 -1.00 -7.18
N LEU A 206 -5.29 0.17 -6.62
CA LEU A 206 -6.43 0.31 -5.70
C LEU A 206 -7.77 0.19 -6.40
N LEU A 207 -7.89 0.63 -7.66
CA LEU A 207 -9.09 0.39 -8.46
C LEU A 207 -9.26 -1.11 -8.79
N SER A 208 -8.18 -1.81 -9.14
CA SER A 208 -8.19 -3.27 -9.32
C SER A 208 -8.60 -4.00 -8.05
N LEU A 209 -8.15 -3.52 -6.87
CA LEU A 209 -8.56 -4.05 -5.57
C LEU A 209 -10.06 -3.86 -5.33
N ILE A 210 -10.59 -2.65 -5.53
CA ILE A 210 -12.03 -2.40 -5.35
C ILE A 210 -12.86 -3.27 -6.30
N TYR A 211 -12.43 -3.38 -7.56
CA TYR A 211 -13.08 -4.25 -8.55
C TYR A 211 -13.09 -5.71 -8.09
N SER A 212 -11.95 -6.22 -7.60
CA SER A 212 -11.84 -7.60 -7.13
C SER A 212 -12.72 -7.87 -5.90
N GLU A 213 -12.83 -6.91 -4.97
CA GLU A 213 -13.71 -7.05 -3.81
C GLU A 213 -15.19 -7.11 -4.18
N ILE A 214 -15.62 -6.38 -5.21
CA ILE A 214 -16.99 -6.53 -5.76
C ILE A 214 -17.19 -7.94 -6.31
N LEU A 215 -16.27 -8.42 -7.17
CA LEU A 215 -16.37 -9.77 -7.74
C LEU A 215 -16.39 -10.87 -6.67
N LYS A 216 -15.53 -10.75 -5.63
CA LYS A 216 -15.48 -11.71 -4.52
C LYS A 216 -16.81 -11.75 -3.77
N MET A 217 -17.39 -10.58 -3.45
CA MET A 217 -18.69 -10.51 -2.77
C MET A 217 -19.80 -11.14 -3.62
N LEU A 218 -19.83 -10.86 -4.93
CA LEU A 218 -20.81 -11.45 -5.84
C LEU A 218 -20.66 -12.98 -5.94
N ARG A 219 -19.42 -13.48 -5.95
CA ARG A 219 -19.15 -14.92 -5.91
C ARG A 219 -19.60 -15.55 -4.59
N LEU A 220 -19.34 -14.90 -3.46
CA LEU A 220 -19.81 -15.37 -2.14
C LEU A 220 -21.33 -15.45 -2.07
N TRP A 221 -22.04 -14.52 -2.72
CA TRP A 221 -23.50 -14.56 -2.85
C TRP A 221 -24.02 -15.50 -3.93
N SER A 222 -23.15 -16.27 -4.60
CA SER A 222 -23.50 -17.16 -5.71
C SER A 222 -24.19 -16.45 -6.89
N LEU A 223 -23.83 -15.18 -7.10
CA LEU A 223 -24.30 -14.34 -8.22
C LEU A 223 -23.27 -14.27 -9.37
N LEU A 224 -22.12 -14.93 -9.20
CA LEU A 224 -21.07 -15.04 -10.21
C LEU A 224 -20.72 -16.53 -10.39
N ASP A 225 -21.08 -17.10 -11.54
CA ASP A 225 -20.97 -18.53 -11.87
C ASP A 225 -19.84 -18.84 -12.88
N PHE A 226 -19.11 -17.83 -13.35
CA PHE A 226 -17.95 -17.99 -14.24
C PHE A 226 -16.64 -17.45 -13.64
N ASP A 227 -15.53 -17.85 -14.26
CA ASP A 227 -14.18 -17.46 -13.86
C ASP A 227 -13.86 -16.06 -14.43
N VAL A 228 -13.44 -15.13 -13.58
CA VAL A 228 -13.13 -13.75 -13.97
C VAL A 228 -11.69 -13.45 -13.61
N GLU A 229 -10.98 -12.80 -14.52
CA GLU A 229 -9.69 -12.18 -14.27
C GLU A 229 -9.79 -10.67 -14.46
N ILE A 230 -8.86 -9.93 -13.86
CA ILE A 230 -8.82 -8.47 -13.96
C ILE A 230 -7.59 -8.11 -14.77
N TYR A 231 -7.83 -7.44 -15.89
CA TYR A 231 -6.77 -6.76 -16.63
C TYR A 231 -6.27 -5.57 -15.81
N HIS A 232 -4.98 -5.60 -15.48
CA HIS A 232 -4.32 -4.48 -14.84
C HIS A 232 -3.61 -3.59 -15.88
N PRO A 233 -3.98 -2.31 -16.00
CA PRO A 233 -3.41 -1.40 -16.98
C PRO A 233 -2.04 -0.86 -16.53
N HIS A 234 -1.03 -0.98 -17.40
CA HIS A 234 0.32 -0.43 -17.18
C HIS A 234 0.54 0.94 -17.85
N ASP A 235 -0.40 1.40 -18.66
CA ASP A 235 -0.42 2.77 -19.19
C ASP A 235 -0.97 3.76 -18.16
N ASP A 236 -0.95 5.06 -18.42
CA ASP A 236 -1.33 6.09 -17.45
C ASP A 236 -2.85 6.36 -17.35
N TYR A 237 -3.65 5.87 -18.30
CA TYR A 237 -5.04 6.33 -18.48
C TYR A 237 -6.07 5.21 -18.42
N SER A 238 -5.71 3.98 -18.81
CA SER A 238 -6.67 2.89 -18.85
C SER A 238 -7.14 2.50 -17.46
N LEU A 239 -8.37 2.00 -17.38
CA LEU A 239 -9.00 1.56 -16.15
C LEU A 239 -8.88 0.04 -16.02
N PRO A 240 -8.81 -0.50 -14.79
CA PRO A 240 -8.93 -1.94 -14.59
C PRO A 240 -10.26 -2.46 -15.12
N MET A 241 -10.20 -3.55 -15.89
CA MET A 241 -11.37 -4.16 -16.53
C MET A 241 -11.41 -5.65 -16.25
N GLY A 242 -12.61 -6.19 -16.09
CA GLY A 242 -12.81 -7.62 -15.90
C GLY A 242 -12.90 -8.32 -17.24
N TYR A 243 -12.39 -9.54 -17.35
CA TYR A 243 -12.63 -10.41 -18.50
C TYR A 243 -12.91 -11.84 -18.07
N HIS A 244 -13.70 -12.54 -18.89
CA HIS A 244 -14.00 -13.95 -18.67
C HIS A 244 -12.77 -14.80 -18.98
N LYS A 245 -12.27 -15.53 -17.97
CA LYS A 245 -11.11 -16.40 -18.11
C LYS A 245 -11.48 -17.67 -18.85
N LEU A 246 -10.90 -17.86 -20.05
CA LEU A 246 -11.10 -19.08 -20.84
C LEU A 246 -9.81 -19.92 -20.77
N LYS A 247 -9.89 -21.08 -20.10
CA LYS A 247 -8.74 -21.97 -19.76
C LYS A 247 -7.85 -22.39 -20.94
N SER A 248 -8.21 -22.11 -22.18
CA SER A 248 -7.49 -22.49 -23.40
C SER A 248 -6.67 -21.36 -24.06
N LYS A 249 -6.66 -20.14 -23.51
CA LYS A 249 -5.90 -19.02 -24.08
C LYS A 249 -4.60 -18.77 -23.32
N GLU A 250 -3.46 -19.10 -23.93
CA GLU A 250 -2.12 -18.76 -23.41
C GLU A 250 -1.92 -17.24 -23.24
N SER A 251 -2.73 -16.41 -23.92
CA SER A 251 -2.72 -14.95 -23.82
C SER A 251 -3.12 -14.39 -22.46
N ASP A 252 -3.67 -15.20 -21.56
CA ASP A 252 -4.16 -14.75 -20.25
C ASP A 252 -3.02 -14.54 -19.24
N GLN A 253 -1.88 -15.21 -19.41
CA GLN A 253 -0.78 -15.21 -18.43
C GLN A 253 -0.09 -13.84 -18.17
N PRO A 254 0.23 -13.00 -19.18
CA PRO A 254 1.06 -11.82 -18.94
C PRO A 254 0.34 -10.65 -18.23
N HIS A 255 -0.98 -10.72 -18.02
CA HIS A 255 -1.77 -9.61 -17.46
C HIS A 255 -2.50 -9.96 -16.15
N ILE A 256 -2.31 -11.18 -15.62
CA ILE A 256 -2.96 -11.59 -14.37
C ILE A 256 -2.26 -10.91 -13.20
N MET A 257 -2.98 -10.01 -12.53
CA MET A 257 -2.57 -9.45 -11.26
C MET A 257 -2.76 -10.51 -10.16
N THR A 258 -1.66 -10.94 -9.53
CA THR A 258 -1.68 -11.86 -8.40
C THR A 258 -1.77 -11.12 -7.07
N THR A 259 -2.03 -11.86 -6.01
CA THR A 259 -2.10 -11.35 -4.64
C THR A 259 -0.77 -10.70 -4.24
N GLN A 260 0.36 -11.33 -4.57
CA GLN A 260 1.69 -10.77 -4.28
C GLN A 260 1.97 -9.53 -5.12
N THR A 261 1.75 -9.59 -6.44
CA THR A 261 2.06 -8.45 -7.33
C THR A 261 1.21 -7.23 -6.99
N LEU A 262 -0.05 -7.41 -6.55
CA LEU A 262 -0.89 -6.29 -6.11
C LEU A 262 -0.33 -5.61 -4.87
N LEU A 263 0.09 -6.38 -3.86
CA LEU A 263 0.64 -5.81 -2.62
C LEU A 263 1.97 -5.10 -2.89
N VAL A 264 2.83 -5.71 -3.72
CA VAL A 264 4.07 -5.07 -4.17
C VAL A 264 3.76 -3.77 -4.90
N GLU A 265 2.83 -3.77 -5.85
CA GLU A 265 2.44 -2.58 -6.62
C GLU A 265 1.92 -1.46 -5.70
N ILE A 266 1.05 -1.77 -4.72
CA ILE A 266 0.56 -0.78 -3.75
C ILE A 266 1.73 -0.18 -2.96
N LEU A 267 2.64 -1.03 -2.45
CA LEU A 267 3.77 -0.58 -1.65
C LEU A 267 4.82 0.19 -2.45
N THR A 268 5.10 -0.24 -3.68
CA THR A 268 6.02 0.46 -4.61
C THR A 268 5.48 1.84 -4.96
N ASN A 269 4.19 1.97 -5.26
CA ASN A 269 3.55 3.26 -5.48
C ASN A 269 3.70 4.21 -4.28
N LEU A 270 3.56 3.68 -3.05
CA LEU A 270 3.79 4.46 -1.82
C LEU A 270 5.26 4.82 -1.66
N LYS A 271 6.18 3.86 -1.84
CA LYS A 271 7.63 4.06 -1.76
C LYS A 271 8.07 5.16 -2.72
N GLU A 272 7.66 5.10 -3.99
CA GLU A 272 7.97 6.12 -5.00
C GLU A 272 7.39 7.49 -4.65
N SER A 273 6.12 7.54 -4.23
CA SER A 273 5.44 8.80 -3.90
C SER A 273 6.05 9.50 -2.69
N PHE A 274 6.50 8.72 -1.69
CA PHE A 274 7.08 9.25 -0.45
C PHE A 274 8.61 9.24 -0.43
N TRP A 275 9.29 8.76 -1.48
CA TRP A 275 10.75 8.78 -1.53
C TRP A 275 11.24 10.23 -1.42
N PRO A 276 12.10 10.60 -0.44
CA PRO A 276 12.54 11.97 -0.25
C PRO A 276 13.36 12.54 -1.41
N PHE A 277 14.05 11.67 -2.15
CA PHE A 277 15.02 12.04 -3.19
C PHE A 277 14.39 11.92 -4.58
N GLN A 278 13.44 12.81 -4.92
CA GLN A 278 12.64 12.71 -6.16
C GLN A 278 13.31 13.27 -7.42
N GLN A 279 14.53 13.81 -7.32
CA GLN A 279 15.25 14.43 -8.45
C GLN A 279 15.83 13.36 -9.39
N ASN A 280 15.99 13.66 -10.68
CA ASN A 280 16.51 12.75 -11.72
C ASN A 280 15.70 11.47 -11.96
N GLN A 281 14.59 11.61 -12.69
CA GLN A 281 13.67 10.49 -13.02
C GLN A 281 14.33 9.33 -13.78
N SER A 282 15.48 9.57 -14.42
CA SER A 282 16.25 8.55 -15.15
C SER A 282 17.04 7.59 -14.26
N ARG A 283 17.26 7.93 -12.98
CA ARG A 283 17.98 7.09 -11.99
C ARG A 283 17.00 6.30 -11.13
N SER A 284 17.45 5.17 -10.58
CA SER A 284 16.69 4.42 -9.58
C SER A 284 16.58 5.19 -8.26
N LEU A 285 15.58 4.84 -7.43
CA LEU A 285 15.38 5.48 -6.12
C LEU A 285 16.64 5.40 -5.25
N PHE A 286 17.31 4.23 -5.24
CA PHE A 286 18.56 4.02 -4.55
C PHE A 286 19.64 5.00 -5.01
N LEU A 287 19.91 5.09 -6.31
CA LEU A 287 20.95 5.97 -6.84
C LEU A 287 20.67 7.43 -6.49
N ARG A 288 19.42 7.88 -6.56
CA ARG A 288 19.05 9.25 -6.14
C ARG A 288 19.38 9.52 -4.68
N ALA A 289 19.17 8.54 -3.81
CA ALA A 289 19.49 8.64 -2.40
C ALA A 289 21.01 8.51 -2.13
N ALA A 290 21.71 7.68 -2.90
CA ALA A 290 23.17 7.54 -2.83
C ALA A 290 23.89 8.80 -3.31
N ASP A 291 23.40 9.44 -4.38
CA ASP A 291 23.86 10.74 -4.87
C ASP A 291 23.69 11.82 -3.80
N ALA A 292 22.53 11.84 -3.13
CA ALA A 292 22.29 12.76 -2.02
C ALA A 292 23.21 12.52 -0.80
N ALA A 293 23.77 11.30 -0.67
CA ALA A 293 24.76 10.93 0.33
C ALA A 293 26.21 11.13 -0.15
N ASN A 294 26.43 11.62 -1.38
CA ASN A 294 27.73 11.69 -2.06
C ASN A 294 28.46 10.33 -2.08
N CYS A 295 27.73 9.22 -2.24
CA CYS A 295 28.30 7.88 -2.37
C CYS A 295 28.63 7.52 -3.83
N SER A 296 28.35 8.39 -4.79
CA SER A 296 28.60 8.19 -6.22
C SER A 296 29.63 9.19 -6.75
N ASP A 297 30.67 8.69 -7.41
CA ASP A 297 31.69 9.52 -8.07
C ASP A 297 31.19 9.92 -9.48
N SER A 298 30.23 10.85 -9.56
CA SER A 298 29.85 11.37 -10.88
C SER A 298 30.79 12.51 -11.31
N SER A 299 31.70 12.20 -12.23
CA SER A 299 32.61 13.15 -12.88
C SER A 299 31.92 14.15 -13.83
N ASP A 300 30.60 14.05 -14.03
CA ASP A 300 29.83 14.87 -14.99
C ASP A 300 29.05 16.03 -14.33
N ALA A 301 29.44 16.45 -13.12
CA ALA A 301 28.72 17.43 -12.31
C ALA A 301 29.06 18.89 -12.64
N PHE A 302 28.86 19.36 -13.89
CA PHE A 302 29.18 20.77 -14.21
C PHE A 302 28.01 21.77 -14.16
N GLU A 303 26.73 21.40 -14.27
CA GLU A 303 25.66 22.44 -14.28
C GLU A 303 24.37 22.13 -13.48
N GLU A 304 24.14 20.89 -13.04
CA GLU A 304 22.89 20.50 -12.36
C GLU A 304 22.96 20.49 -10.81
N SER A 305 24.12 20.82 -10.25
CA SER A 305 24.50 20.47 -8.86
C SER A 305 23.91 21.36 -7.76
N GLY A 306 23.50 22.59 -8.06
CA GLY A 306 23.04 23.55 -7.03
C GLY A 306 21.68 23.20 -6.43
N PHE A 307 20.69 22.89 -7.28
CA PHE A 307 19.33 22.55 -6.84
C PHE A 307 19.26 21.14 -6.24
N GLN A 308 20.08 20.22 -6.76
CA GLN A 308 20.22 18.86 -6.24
C GLN A 308 20.78 18.89 -4.81
N LEU A 309 21.92 19.57 -4.63
CA LEU A 309 22.54 19.75 -3.32
C LEU A 309 21.64 20.51 -2.35
N ALA A 310 20.93 21.55 -2.81
CA ALA A 310 20.02 22.31 -1.96
C ALA A 310 18.80 21.50 -1.49
N SER A 311 18.24 20.62 -2.34
CA SER A 311 17.11 19.76 -1.95
C SER A 311 17.55 18.65 -1.01
N ALA A 312 18.68 18.00 -1.28
CA ALA A 312 19.26 17.01 -0.38
C ALA A 312 19.59 17.63 1.00
N LYS A 313 20.25 18.80 1.01
CA LYS A 313 20.51 19.56 2.25
C LYS A 313 19.24 20.01 2.94
N ALA A 314 18.20 20.41 2.20
CA ALA A 314 16.92 20.78 2.80
C ALA A 314 16.19 19.58 3.42
N ALA A 315 16.27 18.40 2.80
CA ALA A 315 15.75 17.16 3.36
C ALA A 315 16.53 16.76 4.61
N GLN A 316 17.87 16.74 4.55
CA GLN A 316 18.76 16.47 5.67
C GLN A 316 18.50 17.44 6.83
N HIS A 317 18.48 18.74 6.57
CA HIS A 317 18.23 19.76 7.58
C HIS A 317 16.82 19.67 8.20
N ARG A 318 15.82 19.16 7.47
CA ARG A 318 14.50 18.86 8.03
C ARG A 318 14.57 17.65 8.96
N LEU A 319 15.24 16.58 8.55
CA LEU A 319 15.48 15.39 9.38
C LEU A 319 16.21 15.77 10.67
N GLU A 320 17.26 16.59 10.58
CA GLU A 320 18.03 17.12 11.73
C GLU A 320 17.16 17.92 12.70
N ARG A 321 16.09 18.56 12.21
CA ARG A 321 15.12 19.29 13.04
C ARG A 321 13.95 18.43 13.53
N GLY A 322 13.98 17.13 13.29
CA GLY A 322 12.87 16.23 13.64
C GLY A 322 11.63 16.42 12.75
N VAL A 323 11.77 17.03 11.58
CA VAL A 323 10.71 17.20 10.58
C VAL A 323 10.87 16.15 9.49
N TRP A 324 10.09 15.07 9.59
CA TRP A 324 10.23 13.90 8.72
C TRP A 324 9.27 13.89 7.53
N THR A 325 8.39 14.90 7.44
CA THR A 325 7.27 14.93 6.49
C THR A 325 7.34 16.16 5.59
N SER A 326 7.12 15.96 4.30
CA SER A 326 6.86 17.06 3.36
C SER A 326 5.95 16.59 2.22
N VAL A 327 4.78 17.21 2.09
CA VAL A 327 3.77 16.88 1.07
C VAL A 327 4.29 17.02 -0.38
N ARG A 328 5.43 17.69 -0.59
CA ARG A 328 6.02 17.92 -1.93
C ARG A 328 7.49 17.48 -2.07
N TYR A 329 8.11 16.93 -1.02
CA TYR A 329 9.54 16.56 -1.02
C TYR A 329 9.77 15.17 -0.41
N GLY A 330 8.76 14.30 -0.50
CA GLY A 330 8.74 12.97 0.14
C GLY A 330 8.56 12.99 1.67
N ASP A 331 8.41 11.81 2.24
CA ASP A 331 8.17 11.56 3.66
C ASP A 331 9.02 10.36 4.10
N MET A 332 10.02 10.63 4.95
CA MET A 332 10.99 9.61 5.35
C MET A 332 10.35 8.49 6.16
N ARG A 333 9.35 8.78 7.00
CA ARG A 333 8.67 7.76 7.82
C ARG A 333 7.88 6.81 6.95
N ARG A 334 7.15 7.35 5.98
CA ARG A 334 6.36 6.54 5.04
C ARG A 334 7.24 5.78 4.05
N ALA A 335 8.35 6.37 3.60
CA ALA A 335 9.33 5.69 2.76
C ALA A 335 9.97 4.50 3.48
N LEU A 336 10.42 4.69 4.73
CA LEU A 336 10.91 3.60 5.59
C LEU A 336 9.83 2.53 5.79
N SER A 337 8.62 2.92 6.19
CA SER A 337 7.51 1.98 6.41
C SER A 337 7.19 1.16 5.15
N ALA A 338 7.19 1.78 3.97
CA ALA A 338 6.97 1.09 2.70
C ALA A 338 8.08 0.07 2.40
N CYS A 339 9.35 0.45 2.56
CA CYS A 339 10.49 -0.46 2.40
C CYS A 339 10.45 -1.64 3.39
N GLU A 340 10.15 -1.40 4.67
CA GLU A 340 10.03 -2.48 5.65
C GLU A 340 8.91 -3.47 5.28
N ARG A 341 7.77 -2.97 4.79
CA ARG A 341 6.66 -3.80 4.31
C ARG A 341 7.02 -4.57 3.03
N LEU A 342 7.81 -3.98 2.13
CA LEU A 342 8.32 -4.66 0.93
C LEU A 342 9.31 -5.77 1.30
N ILE A 343 10.23 -5.53 2.25
CA ILE A 343 11.12 -6.55 2.80
C ILE A 343 10.32 -7.70 3.42
N LEU A 344 9.24 -7.40 4.16
CA LEU A 344 8.34 -8.41 4.73
C LEU A 344 7.62 -9.27 3.70
N LEU A 345 7.41 -8.77 2.48
CA LEU A 345 6.86 -9.57 1.39
C LEU A 345 7.88 -10.54 0.79
N ASP A 346 9.18 -10.33 1.01
CA ASP A 346 10.28 -11.21 0.57
C ASP A 346 10.25 -11.48 -0.94
N VAL A 347 10.21 -10.40 -1.75
CA VAL A 347 10.08 -10.47 -3.22
C VAL A 347 11.36 -10.05 -3.94
N ASP A 348 11.97 -8.94 -3.53
CA ASP A 348 13.19 -8.40 -4.13
C ASP A 348 14.18 -8.02 -3.03
N SER A 349 15.40 -8.55 -3.12
CA SER A 349 16.48 -8.26 -2.17
C SER A 349 16.93 -6.80 -2.22
N LYS A 350 16.72 -6.09 -3.34
CA LYS A 350 17.04 -4.66 -3.49
C LYS A 350 16.33 -3.79 -2.45
N GLU A 351 15.21 -4.24 -1.92
CA GLU A 351 14.50 -3.54 -0.86
C GLU A 351 15.33 -3.40 0.43
N LEU A 352 16.25 -4.35 0.70
CA LEU A 352 17.21 -4.25 1.81
C LEU A 352 18.20 -3.10 1.62
N ARG A 353 18.73 -2.95 0.40
CA ARG A 353 19.62 -1.87 0.01
C ARG A 353 18.92 -0.52 0.07
N ASP A 354 17.70 -0.45 -0.46
CA ASP A 354 16.92 0.78 -0.49
C ASP A 354 16.51 1.21 0.93
N TYR A 355 16.15 0.26 1.80
CA TYR A 355 15.94 0.54 3.23
C TYR A 355 17.22 1.03 3.91
N SER A 356 18.37 0.41 3.61
CA SER A 356 19.65 0.78 4.20
C SER A 356 20.07 2.23 3.89
N ILE A 357 19.91 2.71 2.65
CA ILE A 357 20.27 4.09 2.33
C ILE A 357 19.35 5.09 3.06
N LEU A 358 18.07 4.75 3.27
CA LEU A 358 17.19 5.58 4.11
C LEU A 358 17.63 5.60 5.57
N LEU A 359 18.08 4.46 6.12
CA LEU A 359 18.65 4.39 7.47
C LEU A 359 19.93 5.23 7.59
N TYR A 360 20.80 5.22 6.58
CA TYR A 360 21.99 6.07 6.51
C TYR A 360 21.61 7.56 6.64
N HIS A 361 20.62 8.01 5.85
CA HIS A 361 20.12 9.39 5.91
C HIS A 361 19.45 9.75 7.24
N CYS A 362 18.98 8.76 7.99
CA CYS A 362 18.45 8.94 9.34
C CYS A 362 19.54 8.89 10.44
N GLY A 363 20.81 8.65 10.09
CA GLY A 363 21.91 8.51 11.03
C GLY A 363 21.99 7.16 11.75
N PHE A 364 21.21 6.16 11.30
CA PHE A 364 21.25 4.79 11.83
C PHE A 364 22.32 3.97 11.10
N TYR A 365 23.59 4.37 11.26
CA TYR A 365 24.71 3.83 10.48
C TYR A 365 24.99 2.35 10.76
N GLU A 366 24.92 1.91 12.03
CA GLU A 366 25.10 0.50 12.41
C GLU A 366 24.10 -0.39 11.67
N GLN A 367 22.82 -0.04 11.75
CA GLN A 367 21.74 -0.82 11.15
C GLN A 367 21.74 -0.70 9.63
N SER A 368 22.07 0.48 9.09
CA SER A 368 22.30 0.66 7.65
C SER A 368 23.33 -0.35 7.13
N LEU A 369 24.47 -0.50 7.82
CA LEU A 369 25.52 -1.45 7.45
C LEU A 369 25.05 -2.91 7.58
N GLU A 370 24.31 -3.25 8.63
CA GLU A 370 23.73 -4.59 8.80
C GLU A 370 22.84 -4.97 7.60
N TYR A 371 21.91 -4.09 7.21
CA TYR A 371 21.02 -4.36 6.08
C TYR A 371 21.74 -4.46 4.72
N LEU A 372 22.86 -3.75 4.51
CA LEU A 372 23.68 -3.92 3.29
C LEU A 372 24.40 -5.27 3.28
N LYS A 373 24.88 -5.75 4.43
CA LYS A 373 25.46 -7.09 4.53
C LYS A 373 24.41 -8.15 4.19
N LEU A 374 23.19 -8.02 4.74
CA LEU A 374 22.07 -8.90 4.38
C LEU A 374 21.74 -8.83 2.87
N TYR A 375 21.76 -7.64 2.27
CA TYR A 375 21.59 -7.47 0.83
C TYR A 375 22.65 -8.26 0.05
N GLN A 376 23.93 -8.11 0.40
CA GLN A 376 25.04 -8.81 -0.27
C GLN A 376 24.93 -10.33 -0.15
N GLU A 377 24.56 -10.83 1.03
CA GLU A 377 24.33 -12.26 1.27
C GLU A 377 23.17 -12.81 0.42
N THR A 378 22.10 -12.03 0.27
CA THR A 378 20.86 -12.46 -0.39
C THR A 378 20.93 -12.34 -1.92
N LYS A 379 21.64 -11.34 -2.45
CA LYS A 379 21.72 -11.04 -3.90
C LYS A 379 22.37 -12.16 -4.72
N GLY A 380 23.21 -12.99 -4.11
CA GLY A 380 23.97 -14.04 -4.81
C GLY A 380 25.00 -13.47 -5.79
N SER A 381 25.88 -14.33 -6.33
CA SER A 381 26.97 -13.92 -7.23
C SER A 381 26.51 -13.68 -8.68
N SER A 382 25.40 -12.97 -8.89
CA SER A 382 24.94 -12.63 -10.24
C SER A 382 25.69 -11.41 -10.78
N SER A 383 26.37 -11.55 -11.92
CA SER A 383 27.01 -10.43 -12.61
C SER A 383 25.98 -9.37 -13.02
N PRO A 384 26.28 -8.07 -12.85
CA PRO A 384 25.37 -7.00 -13.25
C PRO A 384 25.07 -7.07 -14.75
N THR A 385 23.79 -7.08 -15.09
CA THR A 385 23.31 -7.28 -16.47
C THR A 385 23.18 -5.96 -17.25
N SER A 386 23.20 -4.82 -16.57
CA SER A 386 23.01 -3.49 -17.16
C SER A 386 23.96 -2.45 -16.57
N LYS A 387 24.22 -1.36 -17.32
CA LYS A 387 25.03 -0.22 -16.85
C LYS A 387 24.45 0.43 -15.58
N LEU A 388 23.12 0.51 -15.50
CA LEU A 388 22.43 1.02 -14.31
C LEU A 388 22.69 0.09 -13.12
N SER A 389 22.60 -1.22 -13.33
CA SER A 389 22.88 -2.20 -12.28
C SER A 389 24.33 -2.14 -11.82
N SER A 390 25.31 -1.92 -12.70
CA SER A 390 26.71 -1.76 -12.26
C SER A 390 26.92 -0.49 -11.44
N GLN A 391 26.27 0.63 -11.81
CA GLN A 391 26.33 1.87 -11.03
C GLN A 391 25.69 1.70 -9.64
N GLU A 392 24.59 0.96 -9.57
CA GLU A 392 23.95 0.65 -8.29
C GLU A 392 24.87 -0.15 -7.36
N GLU A 393 25.58 -1.15 -7.89
CA GLU A 393 26.50 -1.95 -7.09
C GLU A 393 27.73 -1.17 -6.64
N GLU A 394 28.27 -0.33 -7.51
CA GLU A 394 29.35 0.59 -7.13
C GLU A 394 28.92 1.55 -6.00
N ALA A 395 27.70 2.09 -6.09
CA ALA A 395 27.14 2.93 -5.05
C ALA A 395 26.89 2.17 -3.72
N VAL A 396 26.54 0.87 -3.78
CA VAL A 396 26.48 0.00 -2.59
C VAL A 396 27.85 -0.15 -1.95
N ASP A 397 28.87 -0.47 -2.73
CA ASP A 397 30.24 -0.65 -2.22
C ASP A 397 30.79 0.64 -1.61
N ASN A 398 30.53 1.78 -2.25
CA ASN A 398 30.93 3.09 -1.73
C ASN A 398 30.21 3.44 -0.42
N LEU A 399 28.90 3.18 -0.34
CA LEU A 399 28.14 3.36 0.89
C LEU A 399 28.68 2.47 2.03
N MET A 400 28.98 1.20 1.74
CA MET A 400 29.56 0.29 2.72
C MET A 400 30.94 0.74 3.21
N LYS A 401 31.82 1.19 2.31
CA LYS A 401 33.13 1.77 2.68
C LYS A 401 32.94 2.98 3.58
N ARG A 402 32.03 3.89 3.23
CA ARG A 402 31.73 5.09 4.02
C ARG A 402 31.20 4.74 5.42
N LEU A 403 30.25 3.81 5.50
CA LEU A 403 29.75 3.29 6.77
C LEU A 403 30.86 2.64 7.61
N ALA A 404 31.75 1.86 6.99
CA ALA A 404 32.87 1.25 7.69
C ALA A 404 33.82 2.31 8.27
N LEU A 405 34.09 3.39 7.53
CA LEU A 405 34.89 4.52 8.03
C LEU A 405 34.21 5.21 9.22
N ILE A 406 32.92 5.50 9.12
CA ILE A 406 32.14 6.09 10.23
C ILE A 406 32.18 5.20 11.48
N MET A 407 32.11 3.88 11.31
CA MET A 407 32.18 2.93 12.43
C MET A 407 33.58 2.81 13.06
N MET A 408 34.64 3.18 12.33
CA MET A 408 36.00 3.23 12.87
C MET A 408 36.25 4.49 13.71
N GLU A 409 35.40 5.50 13.61
CA GLU A 409 35.54 6.75 14.35
C GLU A 409 34.76 6.69 15.68
N ASP A 410 35.46 6.89 16.79
CA ASP A 410 34.87 6.86 18.13
C ASP A 410 33.82 7.98 18.29
N GLY A 411 32.57 7.60 18.58
CA GLY A 411 31.48 8.53 18.93
C GLY A 411 30.32 8.63 17.94
N TRP A 412 30.38 7.92 16.81
CA TRP A 412 29.34 7.93 15.76
C TRP A 412 28.42 6.70 15.75
N SER A 413 28.70 5.70 16.57
CA SER A 413 27.96 4.43 16.66
C SER A 413 26.53 4.58 17.18
N ARG A 414 26.22 5.62 17.95
CA ARG A 414 24.84 5.92 18.38
C ARG A 414 24.59 7.42 18.47
N PRO A 415 23.42 7.91 18.06
CA PRO A 415 22.95 9.21 18.52
C PRO A 415 22.94 9.19 20.06
N SER A 416 23.72 10.05 20.71
CA SER A 416 23.61 10.25 22.15
C SER A 416 22.38 11.10 22.42
N PHE A 417 21.24 10.43 22.62
CA PHE A 417 19.88 11.01 22.73
C PHE A 417 19.68 12.02 23.89
N SER A 418 20.70 12.31 24.71
CA SER A 418 20.69 13.33 25.77
C SER A 418 21.33 14.67 25.36
N ARG A 419 21.96 14.76 24.18
CA ARG A 419 22.37 16.04 23.61
C ARG A 419 21.18 16.55 22.83
N LYS A 420 20.60 17.70 23.25
CA LYS A 420 19.72 18.50 22.37
C LYS A 420 20.31 18.44 20.96
N PHE A 421 19.49 18.12 19.96
CA PHE A 421 19.74 18.02 18.50
C PHE A 421 20.40 19.30 17.89
N ILE A 422 21.36 19.88 18.59
CA ILE A 422 21.87 21.23 18.43
C ILE A 422 23.39 21.15 18.60
N GLY A 423 24.07 21.24 17.47
CA GLY A 423 25.41 21.80 17.42
C GLY A 423 26.54 20.78 17.40
N LYS A 424 26.78 20.21 16.21
CA LYS A 424 28.04 20.25 15.45
C LYS A 424 28.14 19.02 14.55
N ASN A 425 27.39 19.02 13.44
CA ASN A 425 27.60 18.10 12.33
C ASN A 425 28.55 18.79 11.33
N SER A 426 29.83 18.86 11.67
CA SER A 426 30.85 18.90 10.63
C SER A 426 31.24 17.45 10.39
N GLU A 427 30.79 16.88 9.26
CA GLU A 427 31.29 15.59 8.78
C GLU A 427 32.83 15.63 8.79
N PRO A 428 33.52 14.56 9.22
CA PRO A 428 34.92 14.39 8.90
C PRO A 428 35.02 14.09 7.39
N TRP A 429 35.92 14.82 6.75
CA TRP A 429 36.17 14.87 5.31
C TRP A 429 36.64 13.55 4.72
#